data_AF-A0A851FKU6-F1
#
_entry.id   AF-A0A851FKU6-F1
#
_cell.length_a   1.000
_cell.length_b   1.000
_cell.length_c   1.000
_cell.angle_alpha   90.00
_cell.angle_beta   90.00
_cell.angle_gamma   90.00
#
_symmetry.space_group_name_H-M   'P 1'
#
loop_
_entity.id
_entity.type
_entity.pdbx_description
1 polymer ?
#
loop_
_entity_poly.entity_id
_entity_poly.type
_entity_poly.pdbx_seq_one_letter_code
_entity_poly.pdbx_strand_id
1 'polypeptide(L)'
;APTEDDIYCRCLSQTLCHTATPVTVGFYAPCGHRLYSLLDKVTDFMKEEAAEREAAELQRDPQPPRSPEGWGLLQALWLLAFYEPVVTEGHLRRKNMEFLFIRFSAWEYAGCDKLWAGLVTTLCDNVRRHYGALLLSVFHVMGTRPRVATGFSQREWKLKTGTVLKLAGLLLLLAVGITILLVALLVPGVKEHRALKAVGGAVASLSGSSLALGALSVLKNLLVSEKKKIERLTNSDRFAGQLGFMSKVRGEVEVLLDFLAFMEVFERRRLRVVLEITSLDVCYPEKVAGVLNAVNTLLSDAAAPFIFILAVDPSVIVPCLEQTGCMKGLADNGYLYLNRSVSLPFSIPALGWRSRLRALDAALSTREDLAYRVIAANVE
;
A
#
# COMPACT_ATOMS: atom_id res chain seq x y z
N ALA A 1 -31.25 21.33 -3.61
CA ALA A 1 -31.66 20.20 -2.76
C ALA A 1 -30.82 18.98 -3.15
N PRO A 2 -30.33 18.18 -2.20
CA PRO A 2 -29.58 16.97 -2.52
C PRO A 2 -30.43 16.04 -3.39
N THR A 3 -29.81 15.43 -4.39
CA THR A 3 -30.49 14.40 -5.20
C THR A 3 -30.62 13.11 -4.38
N GLU A 4 -31.58 12.24 -4.72
CA GLU A 4 -31.73 10.93 -4.07
C GLU A 4 -30.41 10.14 -4.12
N ASP A 5 -29.70 10.23 -5.25
CA ASP A 5 -28.37 9.64 -5.47
C ASP A 5 -27.34 10.17 -4.47
N ASP A 6 -27.35 11.47 -4.14
CA ASP A 6 -26.44 12.04 -3.16
C ASP A 6 -26.72 11.51 -1.75
N ILE A 7 -27.98 11.23 -1.42
CA ILE A 7 -28.36 10.62 -0.13
C ILE A 7 -27.78 9.21 -0.04
N TYR A 8 -27.94 8.40 -1.09
CA TYR A 8 -27.38 7.04 -1.13
C TYR A 8 -25.84 7.05 -1.05
N CYS A 9 -25.18 7.89 -1.83
CA CYS A 9 -23.71 8.02 -1.80
C CYS A 9 -23.21 8.51 -0.44
N ARG A 10 -23.94 9.42 0.23
CA ARG A 10 -23.60 9.90 1.58
C ARG A 10 -23.78 8.81 2.64
N CYS A 11 -24.85 8.02 2.57
CA CYS A 11 -25.03 6.88 3.46
C CYS A 11 -23.92 5.83 3.28
N LEU A 12 -23.54 5.55 2.03
CA LEU A 12 -22.49 4.57 1.74
C LEU A 12 -21.11 5.06 2.23
N SER A 13 -20.73 6.30 1.93
CA SER A 13 -19.46 6.88 2.40
C SER A 13 -19.35 6.86 3.93
N GLN A 14 -20.40 7.28 4.64
CA GLN A 14 -20.46 7.19 6.11
C GLN A 14 -20.32 5.76 6.61
N THR A 15 -20.97 4.81 5.95
CA THR A 15 -20.87 3.38 6.30
C THR A 15 -19.44 2.87 6.10
N LEU A 16 -18.81 3.17 4.96
CA LEU A 16 -17.42 2.78 4.65
C LEU A 16 -16.40 3.39 5.61
N CYS A 17 -16.66 4.61 6.10
CA CYS A 17 -15.83 5.23 7.12
C CYS A 17 -15.91 4.49 8.47
N HIS A 18 -17.05 3.88 8.79
CA HIS A 18 -17.29 3.19 10.05
C HIS A 18 -17.03 1.68 10.02
N THR A 19 -17.06 1.06 8.85
CA THR A 19 -16.83 -0.39 8.69
C THR A 19 -15.41 -0.78 9.08
N ALA A 20 -15.27 -1.93 9.73
CA ALA A 20 -13.96 -2.55 9.97
C ALA A 20 -13.41 -3.11 8.65
N THR A 21 -12.10 -2.96 8.45
CA THR A 21 -11.35 -3.57 7.34
C THR A 21 -10.79 -4.92 7.78
N PRO A 22 -10.63 -5.90 6.87
CA PRO A 22 -10.91 -5.81 5.43
C PRO A 22 -12.39 -6.06 5.08
N VAL A 23 -12.93 -5.40 4.05
CA VAL A 23 -14.34 -5.53 3.64
C VAL A 23 -14.53 -5.47 2.12
N THR A 24 -15.47 -6.27 1.60
CA THR A 24 -15.91 -6.19 0.19
C THR A 24 -17.32 -5.64 0.13
N VAL A 25 -17.49 -4.57 -0.63
CA VAL A 25 -18.76 -3.88 -0.87
C VAL A 25 -19.19 -4.14 -2.31
N GLY A 26 -20.38 -4.70 -2.48
CA GLY A 26 -21.00 -4.90 -3.80
C GLY A 26 -21.79 -3.66 -4.14
N PHE A 27 -21.30 -2.85 -5.07
CA PHE A 27 -21.93 -1.62 -5.51
C PHE A 27 -22.74 -1.89 -6.78
N TYR A 28 -24.03 -2.18 -6.59
CA TYR A 28 -24.92 -2.62 -7.65
C TYR A 28 -25.79 -1.46 -8.15
N ALA A 29 -25.64 -1.09 -9.43
CA ALA A 29 -26.53 -0.12 -10.07
C ALA A 29 -26.89 -0.56 -11.50
N PRO A 30 -28.15 -0.37 -11.94
CA PRO A 30 -28.66 -0.87 -13.22
C PRO A 30 -28.14 -0.11 -14.47
N CYS A 31 -27.26 0.89 -14.32
CA CYS A 31 -26.74 1.66 -15.45
C CYS A 31 -25.23 1.90 -15.29
N GLY A 32 -24.42 1.33 -16.16
CA GLY A 32 -22.96 1.39 -16.09
C GLY A 32 -22.37 2.81 -16.14
N HIS A 33 -22.89 3.71 -16.98
CA HIS A 33 -22.38 5.09 -17.03
C HIS A 33 -22.69 5.90 -15.76
N ARG A 34 -23.87 5.67 -15.15
CA ARG A 34 -24.26 6.27 -13.86
C ARG A 34 -23.37 5.76 -12.72
N LEU A 35 -22.94 4.50 -12.79
CA LEU A 35 -22.10 3.85 -11.77
C LEU A 35 -20.80 4.62 -11.52
N TYR A 36 -20.09 5.04 -12.58
CA TYR A 36 -18.85 5.80 -12.47
C TYR A 36 -19.05 7.15 -11.77
N SER A 37 -20.07 7.91 -12.18
CA SER A 37 -20.39 9.19 -11.54
C SER A 37 -20.76 9.03 -10.07
N LEU A 38 -21.47 7.96 -9.71
CA LEU A 38 -21.82 7.68 -8.32
C LEU A 38 -20.60 7.23 -7.49
N LEU A 39 -19.68 6.45 -8.07
CA LEU A 39 -18.41 6.11 -7.42
C LEU A 39 -17.56 7.35 -7.16
N ASP A 40 -17.45 8.24 -8.14
CA ASP A 40 -16.73 9.51 -7.97
C ASP A 40 -17.33 10.33 -6.82
N LYS A 41 -18.66 10.44 -6.75
CA LYS A 41 -19.35 11.09 -5.62
C LYS A 41 -19.09 10.41 -4.28
N VAL A 42 -19.10 9.08 -4.21
CA VAL A 42 -18.78 8.33 -2.97
C VAL A 42 -17.36 8.65 -2.53
N THR A 43 -16.42 8.63 -3.47
CA THR A 43 -15.00 8.95 -3.21
C THR A 43 -14.83 10.38 -2.72
N ASP A 44 -15.53 11.35 -3.30
CA ASP A 44 -15.50 12.74 -2.85
C ASP A 44 -16.10 12.90 -1.45
N PHE A 45 -17.25 12.28 -1.16
CA PHE A 45 -17.85 12.32 0.17
C PHE A 45 -16.97 11.62 1.22
N MET A 46 -16.30 10.52 0.87
CA MET A 46 -15.35 9.85 1.78
C MET A 46 -14.15 10.74 2.10
N LYS A 47 -13.63 11.51 1.13
CA LYS A 47 -12.54 12.47 1.35
C LYS A 47 -12.97 13.62 2.24
N GLU A 48 -14.17 14.17 2.00
CA GLU A 48 -14.76 15.21 2.84
C GLU A 48 -14.89 14.73 4.29
N GLU A 49 -15.47 13.54 4.50
CA GLU A 49 -15.67 12.96 5.83
C GLU A 49 -14.36 12.58 6.54
N ALA A 50 -13.31 12.24 5.79
CA ALA A 50 -11.97 12.03 6.31
C ALA A 50 -11.33 13.34 6.79
N ALA A 51 -11.45 14.40 6.00
CA ALA A 51 -10.93 15.73 6.35
C ALA A 51 -11.63 16.31 7.59
N GLU A 52 -12.96 16.15 7.69
CA GLU A 52 -13.72 16.56 8.88
C GLU A 52 -13.26 15.81 10.14
N ARG A 53 -13.04 14.50 10.05
CA ARG A 53 -12.53 13.70 11.18
C ARG A 53 -11.11 14.09 11.57
N GLU A 54 -10.25 14.36 10.60
CA GLU A 54 -8.91 14.86 10.86
C GLU A 54 -8.97 16.18 11.65
N ALA A 55 -9.78 17.14 11.20
CA ALA A 55 -9.96 18.41 11.90
C ALA A 55 -10.49 18.22 13.34
N ALA A 56 -11.43 17.29 13.54
CA ALA A 56 -11.97 16.98 14.86
C ALA A 56 -10.96 16.28 15.79
N GLU A 57 -10.08 15.43 15.24
CA GLU A 57 -9.01 14.78 16.03
C GLU A 57 -7.89 15.77 16.38
N LEU A 58 -7.52 16.69 15.47
CA LEU A 58 -6.57 17.77 15.78
C LEU A 58 -7.05 18.68 16.93
N GLN A 59 -8.37 18.84 17.10
CA GLN A 59 -8.93 19.57 18.25
C GLN A 59 -8.81 18.79 19.57
N ARG A 60 -8.77 17.46 19.53
CA ARG A 60 -8.67 16.60 20.72
C ARG A 60 -7.22 16.34 21.13
N ASP A 61 -6.35 16.05 20.17
CA ASP A 61 -4.94 15.79 20.37
C ASP A 61 -4.13 16.72 19.45
N PRO A 62 -3.38 17.70 19.99
CA PRO A 62 -2.68 18.69 19.19
C PRO A 62 -1.43 18.14 18.48
N GLN A 63 -1.20 16.83 18.47
CA GLN A 63 -0.10 16.25 17.70
C GLN A 63 -0.45 16.20 16.20
N PRO A 64 0.21 17.00 15.35
CA PRO A 64 -0.08 16.99 13.94
C PRO A 64 0.37 15.66 13.32
N PRO A 65 -0.37 15.16 12.32
CA PRO A 65 0.08 14.06 11.50
C PRO A 65 1.39 14.41 10.78
N ARG A 66 2.23 13.39 10.53
CA ARG A 66 3.49 13.58 9.80
C ARG A 66 3.24 13.30 8.32
N SER A 67 3.68 14.19 7.45
CA SER A 67 3.69 13.94 6.01
C SER A 67 5.02 13.30 5.61
N PRO A 68 5.03 12.32 4.69
CA PRO A 68 6.26 11.80 4.13
C PRO A 68 6.97 12.80 3.21
N GLU A 69 6.37 13.94 2.85
CA GLU A 69 6.99 14.88 1.90
C GLU A 69 8.16 15.71 2.50
N GLY A 70 9.15 16.02 1.66
CA GLY A 70 10.30 16.87 2.01
C GLY A 70 11.21 16.28 3.09
N TRP A 71 11.34 16.97 4.22
CA TRP A 71 12.13 16.50 5.38
C TRP A 71 11.53 15.25 6.05
N GLY A 72 10.22 15.01 5.85
CA GLY A 72 9.53 13.81 6.31
C GLY A 72 10.08 12.53 5.69
N LEU A 73 10.51 12.56 4.42
CA LEU A 73 11.11 11.42 3.72
C LEU A 73 12.42 10.99 4.39
N LEU A 74 13.28 11.96 4.74
CA LEU A 74 14.54 11.67 5.44
C LEU A 74 14.27 11.08 6.83
N GLN A 75 13.26 11.62 7.53
CA GLN A 75 12.84 11.08 8.83
C GLN A 75 12.27 9.65 8.70
N ALA A 76 11.47 9.38 7.67
CA ALA A 76 10.92 8.06 7.39
C ALA A 76 12.04 7.06 7.07
N LEU A 77 13.01 7.44 6.23
CA LEU A 77 14.17 6.61 5.91
C LEU A 77 15.03 6.32 7.15
N TRP A 78 15.25 7.31 8.01
CA TRP A 78 15.95 7.13 9.28
C TRP A 78 15.22 6.16 10.22
N LEU A 79 13.91 6.34 10.38
CA LEU A 79 13.07 5.46 11.20
C LEU A 79 13.06 4.03 10.64
N LEU A 80 12.95 3.88 9.33
CA LEU A 80 12.98 2.60 8.65
C LEU A 80 14.30 1.84 8.87
N ALA A 81 15.43 2.55 8.83
CA ALA A 81 16.75 1.98 9.03
C ALA A 81 16.99 1.51 10.47
N PHE A 82 16.58 2.31 11.48
CA PHE A 82 16.99 2.10 12.88
C PHE A 82 15.91 1.63 13.84
N TYR A 83 14.64 1.81 13.48
CA TYR A 83 13.51 1.56 14.37
C TYR A 83 12.56 0.50 13.80
N GLU A 84 11.95 -0.27 14.69
CA GLU A 84 10.81 -1.14 14.38
C GLU A 84 9.53 -0.40 14.77
N PRO A 85 8.53 -0.33 13.86
CA PRO A 85 7.23 0.25 14.19
C PRO A 85 6.47 -0.69 15.14
N VAL A 86 5.86 -0.10 16.17
CA VAL A 86 4.99 -0.82 17.10
C VAL A 86 3.59 -0.24 17.04
N VAL A 87 2.62 -1.07 16.65
CA VAL A 87 1.21 -0.67 16.62
C VAL A 87 0.70 -0.64 18.06
N THR A 88 0.42 0.56 18.59
CA THR A 88 -0.07 0.78 19.96
C THR A 88 -1.59 0.89 20.00
N GLU A 89 -2.20 0.69 21.17
CA GLU A 89 -3.65 0.85 21.38
C GLU A 89 -4.15 2.29 21.12
N GLY A 90 -3.26 3.29 21.25
CA GLY A 90 -3.56 4.66 20.82
C GLY A 90 -3.78 4.74 19.31
N HIS A 91 -2.96 4.07 18.50
CA HIS A 91 -3.15 3.97 17.04
C HIS A 91 -4.43 3.19 16.71
N LEU A 92 -4.65 2.05 17.39
CA LEU A 92 -5.96 1.49 17.79
C LEU A 92 -7.17 2.43 17.60
N ARG A 93 -7.24 3.39 18.52
CA ARG A 93 -8.43 4.21 18.80
C ARG A 93 -8.51 5.50 17.99
N ARG A 94 -7.44 5.87 17.30
CA ARG A 94 -7.41 7.06 16.44
C ARG A 94 -8.45 6.95 15.33
N LYS A 95 -9.19 8.05 15.11
CA LYS A 95 -10.26 8.15 14.12
C LYS A 95 -9.87 8.93 12.86
N ASN A 96 -8.67 9.53 12.85
CA ASN A 96 -8.12 10.16 11.66
C ASN A 96 -7.75 9.07 10.65
N MET A 97 -8.31 9.19 9.46
CA MET A 97 -8.19 8.18 8.41
C MET A 97 -7.72 8.84 7.13
N GLU A 98 -6.87 8.15 6.40
CA GLU A 98 -6.45 8.54 5.07
C GLU A 98 -6.79 7.42 4.10
N PHE A 99 -7.46 7.81 3.02
CA PHE A 99 -7.97 6.90 2.02
C PHE A 99 -7.10 6.95 0.77
N LEU A 100 -6.53 5.81 0.39
CA LEU A 100 -5.86 5.64 -0.88
C LEU A 100 -6.83 4.99 -1.88
N PHE A 101 -7.36 5.80 -2.80
CA PHE A 101 -8.26 5.33 -3.85
C PHE A 101 -7.49 4.77 -5.04
N ILE A 102 -7.81 3.53 -5.42
CA ILE A 102 -7.19 2.81 -6.52
C ILE A 102 -8.31 2.33 -7.44
N ARG A 103 -8.35 2.84 -8.67
CA ARG A 103 -9.31 2.41 -9.67
C ARG A 103 -8.70 1.32 -10.52
N PHE A 104 -9.36 0.17 -10.56
CA PHE A 104 -9.02 -0.95 -11.42
C PHE A 104 -10.17 -1.21 -12.39
N SER A 105 -9.92 -0.95 -13.68
CA SER A 105 -10.84 -1.32 -14.75
C SER A 105 -10.43 -2.65 -15.34
N ALA A 106 -11.30 -3.65 -15.22
CA ALA A 106 -11.01 -4.98 -15.76
C ALA A 106 -10.91 -4.99 -17.30
N TRP A 107 -11.51 -4.00 -17.98
CA TRP A 107 -11.41 -3.83 -19.43
C TRP A 107 -9.98 -3.61 -19.91
N GLU A 108 -9.17 -2.84 -19.18
CA GLU A 108 -7.77 -2.54 -19.55
C GLU A 108 -6.91 -3.81 -19.63
N TYR A 109 -7.28 -4.82 -18.85
CA TYR A 109 -6.56 -6.08 -18.74
C TYR A 109 -7.31 -7.24 -19.40
N ALA A 110 -8.40 -6.99 -20.12
CA ALA A 110 -9.26 -8.03 -20.72
C ALA A 110 -8.48 -8.96 -21.66
N GLY A 111 -7.45 -8.43 -22.34
CA GLY A 111 -6.54 -9.17 -23.22
C GLY A 111 -5.50 -10.05 -22.49
N CYS A 112 -5.30 -9.87 -21.19
CA CYS A 112 -4.33 -10.65 -20.42
C CYS A 112 -4.90 -12.01 -19.98
N ASP A 113 -4.05 -13.03 -19.88
CA ASP A 113 -4.45 -14.38 -19.45
C ASP A 113 -4.92 -14.42 -17.99
N LYS A 114 -4.41 -13.53 -17.15
CA LYS A 114 -4.69 -13.47 -15.70
C LYS A 114 -5.06 -12.04 -15.28
N LEU A 115 -6.37 -11.72 -15.26
CA LEU A 115 -6.88 -10.42 -14.82
C LEU A 115 -6.45 -10.03 -13.40
N TRP A 116 -6.44 -11.00 -12.48
CA TRP A 116 -6.05 -10.76 -11.10
C TRP A 116 -4.60 -10.29 -10.96
N ALA A 117 -3.71 -10.65 -11.90
CA ALA A 117 -2.33 -10.17 -11.89
C ALA A 117 -2.31 -8.66 -12.18
N GLY A 118 -3.15 -8.21 -13.11
CA GLY A 118 -3.42 -6.79 -13.38
C GLY A 118 -3.90 -6.03 -12.14
N LEU A 119 -4.82 -6.65 -11.36
CA LEU A 119 -5.31 -6.07 -10.10
C LEU A 119 -4.17 -5.86 -9.08
N VAL A 120 -3.30 -6.86 -8.92
CA VAL A 120 -2.19 -6.72 -7.95
C VAL A 120 -1.11 -5.75 -8.47
N THR A 121 -0.81 -5.76 -9.76
CA THR A 121 0.15 -4.79 -10.32
C THR A 121 -0.34 -3.36 -10.19
N THR A 122 -1.63 -3.12 -10.45
CA THR A 122 -2.23 -1.77 -10.29
C THR A 122 -2.24 -1.33 -8.84
N LEU A 123 -2.49 -2.24 -7.90
CA LEU A 123 -2.36 -1.97 -6.46
C LEU A 123 -0.92 -1.55 -6.11
N CYS A 124 0.07 -2.37 -6.47
CA CYS A 124 1.47 -2.08 -6.16
C CYS A 124 1.96 -0.77 -6.81
N ASP A 125 1.59 -0.52 -8.07
CA ASP A 125 1.99 0.69 -8.79
C ASP A 125 1.35 1.95 -8.19
N ASN A 126 0.09 1.90 -7.79
CA ASN A 126 -0.57 3.06 -7.16
C ASN A 126 0.00 3.37 -5.77
N VAL A 127 0.25 2.34 -4.94
CA VAL A 127 0.94 2.54 -3.65
C VAL A 127 2.34 3.12 -3.86
N ARG A 128 3.07 2.64 -4.87
CA ARG A 128 4.41 3.16 -5.22
C ARG A 128 4.37 4.61 -5.69
N ARG A 129 3.35 5.01 -6.47
CA ARG A 129 3.19 6.40 -6.91
C ARG A 129 2.82 7.33 -5.75
N HIS A 130 1.98 6.87 -4.82
CA HIS A 130 1.53 7.66 -3.68
C HIS A 130 2.65 7.97 -2.69
N TYR A 131 3.38 6.95 -2.23
CA TYR A 131 4.43 7.13 -1.21
C TYR A 131 5.85 7.28 -1.79
N GLY A 132 5.98 7.13 -3.10
CA GLY A 132 7.27 7.20 -3.80
C GLY A 132 8.02 5.86 -3.86
N ALA A 133 8.71 5.66 -4.98
CA ALA A 133 9.43 4.42 -5.25
C ALA A 133 10.61 4.18 -4.30
N LEU A 134 11.20 5.23 -3.73
CA LEU A 134 12.37 5.11 -2.85
C LEU A 134 12.00 4.48 -1.51
N LEU A 135 10.93 4.96 -0.85
CA LEU A 135 10.50 4.43 0.44
C LEU A 135 10.13 2.95 0.35
N LEU A 136 9.35 2.58 -0.66
CA LEU A 136 8.98 1.18 -0.90
C LEU A 136 10.21 0.31 -1.20
N SER A 137 11.14 0.80 -2.01
CA SER A 137 12.36 0.06 -2.37
C SER A 137 13.29 -0.15 -1.16
N VAL A 138 13.45 0.86 -0.32
CA VAL A 138 14.23 0.74 0.93
C VAL A 138 13.49 -0.18 1.91
N PHE A 139 12.16 -0.14 1.96
CA PHE A 139 11.37 -1.04 2.79
C PHE A 139 11.53 -2.50 2.37
N HIS A 140 11.54 -2.79 1.06
CA HIS A 140 11.79 -4.15 0.57
C HIS A 140 13.14 -4.71 1.05
N VAL A 141 14.15 -3.87 1.25
CA VAL A 141 15.51 -4.29 1.66
C VAL A 141 15.69 -4.27 3.19
N MET A 142 15.25 -3.20 3.87
CA MET A 142 15.51 -2.93 5.29
C MET A 142 14.28 -3.09 6.20
N GLY A 143 13.11 -3.29 5.59
CA GLY A 143 11.82 -3.43 6.27
C GLY A 143 11.83 -4.58 7.26
N THR A 144 11.19 -4.31 8.39
CA THR A 144 10.89 -5.30 9.43
C THR A 144 9.39 -5.27 9.64
N ARG A 145 8.80 -6.47 9.74
CA ARG A 145 7.36 -6.60 9.98
C ARG A 145 6.97 -5.83 11.24
N PRO A 146 5.89 -5.04 11.20
CA PRO A 146 5.42 -4.30 12.36
C PRO A 146 5.01 -5.27 13.46
N ARG A 147 5.36 -4.94 14.70
CA ARG A 147 4.95 -5.75 15.86
C ARG A 147 3.73 -5.13 16.50
N VAL A 148 2.71 -5.93 16.74
CA VAL A 148 1.60 -5.54 17.60
C VAL A 148 2.11 -5.46 19.04
N ALA A 149 1.81 -4.37 19.75
CA ALA A 149 2.23 -4.22 21.14
C ALA A 149 1.59 -5.30 22.02
N THR A 150 2.39 -6.02 22.80
CA THR A 150 1.92 -7.04 23.76
C THR A 150 1.50 -6.45 25.12
N GLY A 151 1.26 -5.13 25.21
CA GLY A 151 0.85 -4.45 26.44
C GLY A 151 0.59 -2.94 26.23
N PHE A 152 0.23 -2.22 27.30
CA PHE A 152 -0.15 -0.79 27.29
C PHE A 152 1.01 0.21 27.04
N SER A 153 2.09 -0.22 26.40
CA SER A 153 3.24 0.65 26.15
C SER A 153 2.91 1.68 25.07
N GLN A 154 3.10 2.96 25.39
CA GLN A 154 2.90 4.10 24.48
C GLN A 154 4.09 4.35 23.54
N ARG A 155 5.17 3.54 23.62
CA ARG A 155 6.34 3.72 22.74
C ARG A 155 6.06 3.19 21.34
N GLU A 156 5.84 4.11 20.41
CA GLU A 156 5.55 3.85 18.99
C GLU A 156 6.74 3.23 18.23
N TRP A 157 7.97 3.50 18.70
CA TRP A 157 9.20 3.09 18.04
C TRP A 157 10.12 2.36 19.00
N LYS A 158 10.56 1.16 18.63
CA LYS A 158 11.61 0.43 19.34
C LYS A 158 12.86 0.37 18.49
N LEU A 159 14.02 0.66 19.08
CA LEU A 159 15.28 0.51 18.39
C LEU A 159 15.44 -0.95 17.93
N LYS A 160 15.90 -1.15 16.69
CA LYS A 160 16.42 -2.44 16.24
C LYS A 160 17.71 -2.72 17.00
N THR A 161 17.61 -3.32 18.20
CA THR A 161 18.75 -3.54 19.09
C THR A 161 19.88 -4.25 18.35
N GLY A 162 19.56 -5.20 17.46
CA GLY A 162 20.56 -5.89 16.63
C GLY A 162 21.27 -4.99 15.61
N THR A 163 20.56 -4.08 14.94
CA THR A 163 21.16 -3.13 13.98
C THR A 163 22.02 -2.10 14.70
N VAL A 164 21.55 -1.60 15.83
CA VAL A 164 22.30 -0.63 16.64
C VAL A 164 23.52 -1.27 17.29
N LEU A 165 23.45 -2.53 17.74
CA LEU A 165 24.62 -3.24 18.23
C LEU A 165 25.68 -3.42 17.13
N LYS A 166 25.26 -3.78 15.91
CA LYS A 166 26.16 -3.91 14.76
C LYS A 166 26.83 -2.57 14.40
N LEU A 167 26.06 -1.48 14.41
CA LEU A 167 26.58 -0.14 14.16
C LEU A 167 27.50 0.36 15.26
N ALA A 168 27.14 0.14 16.53
CA ALA A 168 28.00 0.46 17.66
C ALA A 168 29.32 -0.32 17.59
N GLY A 169 29.26 -1.61 17.22
CA GLY A 169 30.45 -2.42 16.96
C GLY A 169 31.31 -1.85 15.84
N LEU A 170 30.71 -1.44 14.72
CA LEU A 170 31.43 -0.80 13.61
C LEU A 170 32.09 0.53 14.02
N LEU A 171 31.36 1.39 14.75
CA LEU A 171 31.85 2.68 15.24
C LEU A 171 33.01 2.50 16.23
N LEU A 172 32.92 1.52 17.13
CA LEU A 172 34.01 1.18 18.04
C LEU A 172 35.26 0.71 17.29
N LEU A 173 35.10 -0.14 16.26
CA LEU A 173 36.22 -0.56 15.41
C LEU A 173 36.87 0.61 14.68
N LEU A 174 36.07 1.54 14.14
CA LEU A 174 36.58 2.75 13.49
C LEU A 174 37.29 3.67 14.49
N ALA A 175 36.72 3.86 15.68
CA ALA A 175 37.33 4.67 16.74
C ALA A 175 38.67 4.07 17.19
N VAL A 176 38.75 2.74 17.36
CA VAL A 176 40.01 2.03 17.65
C VAL A 176 41.02 2.19 16.50
N GLY A 177 40.57 2.11 15.25
CA GLY A 177 41.43 2.36 14.09
C GLY A 177 41.99 3.79 14.06
N ILE A 178 41.16 4.79 14.37
CA ILE A 178 41.54 6.20 14.42
C ILE A 178 42.48 6.48 15.60
N THR A 179 42.25 5.90 16.78
CA THR A 179 43.15 6.09 17.94
C THR A 179 44.52 5.46 17.69
N ILE A 180 44.59 4.27 17.09
CA ILE A 180 45.86 3.65 16.69
C ILE A 180 46.60 4.54 15.67
N LEU A 181 45.89 5.10 14.69
CA LEU A 181 46.47 6.02 13.71
C LEU A 181 46.99 7.31 14.38
N LEU A 182 46.23 7.88 15.32
CA LEU A 182 46.60 9.10 16.04
C LEU A 182 47.85 8.89 16.92
N VAL A 183 47.94 7.76 17.62
CA VAL A 183 49.10 7.39 18.46
C VAL A 183 50.34 7.16 17.60
N ALA A 184 50.20 6.55 16.41
CA ALA A 184 51.30 6.39 15.47
C ALA A 184 51.81 7.73 14.91
N LEU A 185 50.97 8.76 14.84
CA LEU A 185 51.31 10.08 14.32
C LEU A 185 51.90 11.03 15.38
N LEU A 186 51.42 10.96 16.63
CA LEU A 186 51.79 11.89 17.71
C LEU A 186 53.03 11.49 18.53
N VAL A 187 53.48 10.23 18.46
CA VAL A 187 54.64 9.77 19.26
C VAL A 187 55.87 9.61 18.36
N PRO A 188 56.73 10.64 18.21
CA PRO A 188 57.94 10.59 17.39
C PRO A 188 59.06 9.68 17.93
N GLY A 189 58.83 8.93 19.01
CA GLY A 189 59.82 8.07 19.68
C GLY A 189 59.61 6.55 19.53
N VAL A 190 58.52 6.06 18.91
CA VAL A 190 58.26 4.60 18.76
C VAL A 190 58.76 4.07 17.40
N LYS A 191 59.74 4.74 16.78
CA LYS A 191 60.33 4.32 15.49
C LYS A 191 61.36 3.19 15.63
N GLU A 192 61.78 2.83 16.85
CA GLU A 192 62.95 1.95 17.07
C GLU A 192 62.62 0.51 17.51
N HIS A 193 61.41 0.21 17.97
CA HIS A 193 61.04 -1.18 18.25
C HIS A 193 60.70 -1.93 16.95
N ARG A 194 61.51 -2.95 16.60
CA ARG A 194 61.32 -3.81 15.40
C ARG A 194 59.91 -4.41 15.28
N ALA A 195 59.24 -4.66 16.40
CA ALA A 195 57.86 -5.16 16.44
C ALA A 195 56.84 -4.12 15.91
N LEU A 196 57.07 -2.83 16.18
CA LEU A 196 56.20 -1.75 15.71
C LEU A 196 56.56 -1.26 14.29
N LYS A 197 57.76 -1.57 13.79
CA LYS A 197 58.16 -1.27 12.40
C LYS A 197 57.57 -2.27 11.39
N ALA A 198 57.32 -3.51 11.80
CA ALA A 198 56.60 -4.51 10.99
C ALA A 198 55.09 -4.23 10.94
N VAL A 199 54.49 -3.83 12.08
CA VAL A 199 53.06 -3.46 12.15
C VAL A 199 52.82 -2.05 11.61
N GLY A 200 53.72 -1.10 11.93
CA GLY A 200 53.68 0.28 11.45
C GLY A 200 54.08 0.43 9.98
N GLY A 201 54.91 -0.45 9.42
CA GLY A 201 55.21 -0.48 7.98
C GLY A 201 54.02 -0.97 7.14
N ALA A 202 53.21 -1.88 7.69
CA ALA A 202 51.97 -2.32 7.06
C ALA A 202 50.88 -1.24 7.12
N VAL A 203 50.88 -0.37 8.14
CA VAL A 203 49.85 0.68 8.33
C VAL A 203 50.28 2.05 7.77
N ALA A 204 51.58 2.37 7.69
CA ALA A 204 52.08 3.64 7.15
C ALA A 204 52.10 3.71 5.62
N SER A 205 52.09 2.55 4.94
CA SER A 205 51.91 2.47 3.47
C SER A 205 50.45 2.63 3.05
N LEU A 206 49.55 2.50 4.02
CA LEU A 206 48.12 2.55 3.85
C LEU A 206 47.67 3.99 4.09
N SER A 207 47.93 4.81 3.08
CA SER A 207 47.25 6.10 2.81
C SER A 207 45.79 6.03 3.27
N GLY A 208 45.22 7.14 3.74
CA GLY A 208 43.86 7.21 4.34
C GLY A 208 42.73 6.59 3.49
N SER A 209 43.00 6.25 2.23
CA SER A 209 42.17 5.40 1.37
C SER A 209 41.93 3.98 1.90
N SER A 210 42.84 3.39 2.66
CA SER A 210 42.78 2.00 3.14
C SER A 210 41.77 1.76 4.28
N LEU A 211 41.69 2.68 5.25
CA LEU A 211 40.68 2.65 6.31
C LEU A 211 39.30 2.94 5.72
N ALA A 212 39.22 3.82 4.72
CA ALA A 212 37.98 4.05 3.97
C ALA A 212 37.55 2.79 3.20
N LEU A 213 38.48 2.10 2.52
CA LEU A 213 38.21 0.84 1.83
C LEU A 213 37.86 -0.32 2.79
N GLY A 214 38.50 -0.37 3.97
CA GLY A 214 38.17 -1.30 5.06
C GLY A 214 36.77 -1.05 5.61
N ALA A 215 36.43 0.20 5.92
CA ALA A 215 35.09 0.59 6.34
C ALA A 215 34.04 0.31 5.26
N LEU A 216 34.36 0.60 3.99
CA LEU A 216 33.50 0.31 2.84
C LEU A 216 33.30 -1.19 2.64
N SER A 217 34.32 -2.02 2.83
CA SER A 217 34.21 -3.48 2.71
C SER A 217 33.44 -4.09 3.88
N VAL A 218 33.56 -3.57 5.10
CA VAL A 218 32.73 -3.98 6.24
C VAL A 218 31.28 -3.52 6.06
N LEU A 219 31.05 -2.30 5.58
CA LEU A 219 29.71 -1.80 5.21
C LEU A 219 29.12 -2.66 4.09
N LYS A 220 29.92 -3.01 3.08
CA LYS A 220 29.54 -3.92 2.00
C LYS A 220 29.25 -5.32 2.55
N ASN A 221 29.99 -5.82 3.53
CA ASN A 221 29.73 -7.13 4.16
C ASN A 221 28.48 -7.13 5.05
N LEU A 222 28.17 -6.00 5.72
CA LEU A 222 26.91 -5.81 6.44
C LEU A 222 25.72 -5.72 5.46
N LEU A 223 25.88 -5.02 4.32
CA LEU A 223 24.94 -5.03 3.21
C LEU A 223 24.80 -6.43 2.58
N VAL A 224 25.88 -7.20 2.50
CA VAL A 224 25.88 -8.59 2.03
C VAL A 224 25.18 -9.53 3.02
N SER A 225 25.23 -9.21 4.32
CA SER A 225 24.45 -9.95 5.33
C SER A 225 22.95 -9.75 5.15
N GLU A 226 22.50 -8.59 4.65
CA GLU A 226 21.12 -8.39 4.20
C GLU A 226 20.87 -9.01 2.82
N LYS A 227 21.86 -9.03 1.90
CA LYS A 227 21.76 -9.84 0.68
C LYS A 227 21.55 -11.33 0.96
N LYS A 228 22.09 -11.89 2.05
CA LYS A 228 21.79 -13.27 2.46
C LYS A 228 20.34 -13.46 2.91
N LYS A 229 19.66 -12.40 3.38
CA LYS A 229 18.22 -12.39 3.63
C LYS A 229 17.46 -12.42 2.29
N ILE A 230 17.92 -11.65 1.30
CA ILE A 230 17.42 -11.70 -0.09
C ILE A 230 17.64 -13.09 -0.71
N GLU A 231 18.80 -13.71 -0.50
CA GLU A 231 19.15 -15.04 -1.02
C GLU A 231 18.36 -16.16 -0.32
N ARG A 232 17.99 -15.99 0.95
CA ARG A 232 17.04 -16.87 1.65
C ARG A 232 15.62 -16.74 1.11
N LEU A 233 15.18 -15.53 0.74
CA LEU A 233 13.92 -15.32 0.00
C LEU A 233 13.98 -15.96 -1.40
N THR A 234 15.16 -15.98 -2.04
CA THR A 234 15.39 -16.71 -3.30
C THR A 234 15.42 -18.24 -3.11
N ASN A 235 15.74 -18.76 -1.92
CA ASN A 235 15.66 -20.20 -1.67
C ASN A 235 14.22 -20.67 -1.39
N SER A 236 13.32 -19.81 -0.89
CA SER A 236 11.88 -20.07 -0.96
C SER A 236 11.35 -20.10 -2.40
N ASP A 237 12.01 -19.45 -3.37
CA ASP A 237 11.64 -19.55 -4.80
C ASP A 237 11.85 -20.97 -5.36
N ARG A 238 12.79 -21.76 -4.82
CA ARG A 238 12.97 -23.17 -5.22
C ARG A 238 11.84 -24.08 -4.73
N PHE A 239 11.22 -23.75 -3.61
CA PHE A 239 9.98 -24.40 -3.16
C PHE A 239 8.73 -23.85 -3.87
N ALA A 240 8.75 -22.58 -4.30
CA ALA A 240 7.69 -21.96 -5.11
C ALA A 240 7.65 -22.49 -6.56
N GLY A 241 8.76 -23.05 -7.07
CA GLY A 241 8.82 -23.72 -8.36
C GLY A 241 7.85 -24.89 -8.52
N GLN A 242 7.33 -25.44 -7.42
CA GLN A 242 6.27 -26.45 -7.40
C GLN A 242 4.89 -25.90 -6.95
N LEU A 243 4.78 -24.62 -6.56
CA LEU A 243 3.58 -24.01 -5.94
C LEU A 243 3.08 -22.69 -6.60
N GLY A 244 3.67 -22.26 -7.71
CA GLY A 244 3.05 -21.33 -8.66
C GLY A 244 3.25 -19.81 -8.42
N PHE A 245 3.07 -19.03 -9.49
CA PHE A 245 3.19 -17.56 -9.56
C PHE A 245 2.37 -16.82 -8.49
N MET A 246 1.24 -17.38 -8.05
CA MET A 246 0.39 -16.80 -7.00
C MET A 246 1.09 -16.69 -5.64
N SER A 247 1.96 -17.64 -5.29
CA SER A 247 2.70 -17.60 -4.02
C SER A 247 3.64 -16.39 -3.97
N LYS A 248 4.33 -16.12 -5.09
CA LYS A 248 5.21 -14.95 -5.22
C LYS A 248 4.43 -13.65 -5.12
N VAL A 249 3.32 -13.54 -5.86
CA VAL A 249 2.49 -12.33 -5.82
C VAL A 249 1.89 -12.11 -4.42
N ARG A 250 1.49 -13.18 -3.73
CA ARG A 250 1.05 -13.11 -2.33
C ARG A 250 2.15 -12.60 -1.41
N GLY A 251 3.38 -13.06 -1.56
CA GLY A 251 4.52 -12.57 -0.79
C GLY A 251 4.79 -11.09 -1.01
N GLU A 252 4.69 -10.60 -2.25
CA GLU A 252 4.81 -9.17 -2.56
C GLU A 252 3.69 -8.34 -1.92
N VAL A 253 2.45 -8.83 -1.90
CA VAL A 253 1.33 -8.17 -1.22
C VAL A 253 1.55 -8.15 0.31
N GLU A 254 2.07 -9.22 0.90
CA GLU A 254 2.37 -9.26 2.34
C GLU A 254 3.42 -8.20 2.72
N VAL A 255 4.46 -8.03 1.90
CA VAL A 255 5.45 -6.96 2.08
C VAL A 255 4.82 -5.57 1.92
N LEU A 256 3.88 -5.42 0.98
CA LEU A 256 3.13 -4.17 0.80
C LEU A 256 2.26 -3.84 2.02
N LEU A 257 1.62 -4.84 2.61
CA LEU A 257 0.83 -4.70 3.85
C LEU A 257 1.72 -4.29 5.03
N ASP A 258 2.88 -4.93 5.18
CA ASP A 258 3.87 -4.56 6.18
C ASP A 258 4.35 -3.12 6.00
N PHE A 259 4.50 -2.67 4.75
CA PHE A 259 4.86 -1.29 4.41
C PHE A 259 3.74 -0.30 4.78
N LEU A 260 2.49 -0.61 4.42
CA LEU A 260 1.35 0.24 4.76
C LEU A 260 1.20 0.38 6.28
N ALA A 261 1.36 -0.70 7.05
CA ALA A 261 1.33 -0.63 8.50
C ALA A 261 2.51 0.17 9.10
N PHE A 262 3.70 0.16 8.46
CA PHE A 262 4.78 1.08 8.82
C PHE A 262 4.40 2.54 8.57
N MET A 263 3.82 2.84 7.41
CA MET A 263 3.36 4.19 7.06
C MET A 263 2.26 4.68 8.00
N GLU A 264 1.34 3.80 8.40
CA GLU A 264 0.27 4.10 9.37
C GLU A 264 0.83 4.61 10.71
N VAL A 265 1.90 3.97 11.21
CA VAL A 265 2.59 4.39 12.44
C VAL A 265 3.42 5.66 12.21
N PHE A 266 4.01 5.83 11.02
CA PHE A 266 4.79 7.02 10.66
C PHE A 266 3.93 8.28 10.58
N GLU A 267 2.85 8.21 9.80
CA GLU A 267 1.94 9.34 9.53
C GLU A 267 0.97 9.60 10.68
N ARG A 268 0.84 8.63 11.59
CA ARG A 268 -0.05 8.67 12.77
C ARG A 268 -1.53 8.74 12.40
N ARG A 269 -1.89 8.25 11.21
CA ARG A 269 -3.25 8.17 10.66
C ARG A 269 -3.57 6.73 10.32
N ARG A 270 -4.85 6.35 10.36
CA ARG A 270 -5.32 5.05 9.87
C ARG A 270 -5.35 5.04 8.35
N LEU A 271 -4.51 4.24 7.71
CA LEU A 271 -4.53 4.07 6.27
C LEU A 271 -5.62 3.07 5.89
N ARG A 272 -6.41 3.40 4.85
CA ARG A 272 -7.36 2.48 4.23
C ARG A 272 -7.21 2.55 2.72
N VAL A 273 -6.97 1.42 2.08
CA VAL A 273 -6.82 1.35 0.63
C VAL A 273 -8.15 0.90 0.04
N VAL A 274 -8.77 1.79 -0.74
CA VAL A 274 -10.05 1.56 -1.41
C VAL A 274 -9.78 1.15 -2.84
N LEU A 275 -10.02 -0.12 -3.18
CA LEU A 275 -9.89 -0.64 -4.54
C LEU A 275 -11.27 -0.68 -5.21
N GLU A 276 -11.48 0.22 -6.17
CA GLU A 276 -12.67 0.23 -7.02
C GLU A 276 -12.45 -0.73 -8.21
N ILE A 277 -13.18 -1.84 -8.24
CA ILE A 277 -13.13 -2.83 -9.32
C ILE A 277 -14.34 -2.61 -10.24
N THR A 278 -14.07 -2.25 -11.50
CA THR A 278 -15.08 -1.91 -12.51
C THR A 278 -14.96 -2.78 -13.76
N SER A 279 -16.01 -2.80 -14.59
CA SER A 279 -16.02 -3.44 -15.92
C SER A 279 -15.75 -4.95 -15.94
N LEU A 280 -16.12 -5.67 -14.88
CA LEU A 280 -16.02 -7.14 -14.86
C LEU A 280 -17.05 -7.83 -15.78
N ASP A 281 -18.13 -7.13 -16.12
CA ASP A 281 -19.18 -7.55 -17.05
C ASP A 281 -18.67 -7.80 -18.47
N VAL A 282 -17.57 -7.15 -18.87
CA VAL A 282 -16.99 -7.30 -20.21
C VAL A 282 -15.99 -8.45 -20.30
N CYS A 283 -15.59 -9.01 -19.17
CA CYS A 283 -14.56 -10.05 -19.10
C CYS A 283 -15.15 -11.46 -19.22
N TYR A 284 -14.35 -12.39 -19.73
CA TYR A 284 -14.71 -13.80 -19.74
C TYR A 284 -14.95 -14.33 -18.31
N PRO A 285 -15.93 -15.24 -18.12
CA PRO A 285 -16.37 -15.68 -16.80
C PRO A 285 -15.24 -16.27 -15.96
N GLU A 286 -14.34 -17.06 -16.57
CA GLU A 286 -13.18 -17.66 -15.89
C GLU A 286 -12.26 -16.60 -15.28
N LYS A 287 -12.10 -15.47 -15.97
CA LYS A 287 -11.24 -14.39 -15.51
C LYS A 287 -11.89 -13.61 -14.37
N VAL A 288 -13.22 -13.43 -14.42
CA VAL A 288 -14.00 -12.81 -13.33
C VAL A 288 -13.88 -13.64 -12.05
N ALA A 289 -14.12 -14.95 -12.13
CA ALA A 289 -13.95 -15.86 -11.00
C ALA A 289 -12.52 -15.77 -10.42
N GLY A 290 -11.51 -15.64 -11.28
CA GLY A 290 -10.12 -15.40 -10.87
C GLY A 290 -9.93 -14.11 -10.06
N VAL A 291 -10.59 -13.02 -10.45
CA VAL A 291 -10.55 -11.74 -9.70
C VAL A 291 -11.25 -11.87 -8.35
N LEU A 292 -12.45 -12.46 -8.29
CA LEU A 292 -13.17 -12.65 -7.04
C LEU A 292 -12.39 -13.54 -6.05
N ASN A 293 -11.75 -14.60 -6.56
CA ASN A 293 -10.87 -15.44 -5.75
C ASN A 293 -9.63 -14.68 -5.25
N ALA A 294 -9.05 -13.80 -6.09
CA ALA A 294 -7.94 -12.96 -5.67
C ALA A 294 -8.35 -11.96 -4.59
N VAL A 295 -9.50 -11.30 -4.73
CA VAL A 295 -10.08 -10.43 -3.69
C VAL A 295 -10.24 -11.21 -2.37
N ASN A 296 -10.85 -12.40 -2.40
CA ASN A 296 -10.97 -13.25 -1.20
C ASN A 296 -9.60 -13.65 -0.60
N THR A 297 -8.59 -13.85 -1.43
CA THR A 297 -7.22 -14.14 -0.99
C THR A 297 -6.56 -12.92 -0.33
N LEU A 298 -6.78 -11.71 -0.87
CA LEU A 298 -6.29 -10.45 -0.30
C LEU A 298 -6.99 -10.09 1.02
N LEU A 299 -8.28 -10.42 1.15
CA LEU A 299 -9.06 -10.28 2.39
C LEU A 299 -8.71 -11.31 3.47
N SER A 300 -7.98 -12.38 3.12
CA SER A 300 -7.68 -13.47 4.06
C SER A 300 -6.81 -13.02 5.23
N ASP A 301 -6.10 -11.89 5.09
CA ASP A 301 -5.37 -11.27 6.19
C ASP A 301 -6.30 -10.36 6.99
N ALA A 302 -6.59 -10.75 8.24
CA ALA A 302 -7.47 -10.02 9.13
C ALA A 302 -6.96 -8.62 9.52
N ALA A 303 -5.66 -8.35 9.34
CA ALA A 303 -5.07 -7.04 9.63
C ALA A 303 -5.01 -6.11 8.40
N ALA A 304 -5.44 -6.57 7.22
CA ALA A 304 -5.30 -5.80 6.00
C ALA A 304 -6.26 -4.59 5.95
N PRO A 305 -5.77 -3.38 5.64
CA PRO A 305 -6.58 -2.17 5.54
C PRO A 305 -7.30 -2.04 4.20
N PHE A 306 -7.80 -3.14 3.62
CA PHE A 306 -8.41 -3.13 2.28
C PHE A 306 -9.93 -2.96 2.31
N ILE A 307 -10.44 -2.08 1.44
CA ILE A 307 -11.85 -1.94 1.11
C ILE A 307 -11.98 -2.21 -0.39
N PHE A 308 -12.66 -3.28 -0.78
CA PHE A 308 -12.92 -3.57 -2.18
C PHE A 308 -14.33 -3.10 -2.54
N ILE A 309 -14.46 -2.21 -3.53
CA ILE A 309 -15.74 -1.78 -4.07
C ILE A 309 -15.93 -2.47 -5.42
N LEU A 310 -16.78 -3.50 -5.44
CA LEU A 310 -17.12 -4.26 -6.63
C LEU A 310 -18.29 -3.60 -7.34
N ALA A 311 -18.00 -2.82 -8.37
CA ALA A 311 -18.99 -2.05 -9.11
C ALA A 311 -19.44 -2.82 -10.35
N VAL A 312 -20.54 -3.57 -10.24
CA VAL A 312 -21.02 -4.51 -11.26
C VAL A 312 -22.55 -4.57 -11.27
N ASP A 313 -23.17 -4.92 -12.39
CA ASP A 313 -24.59 -5.27 -12.44
C ASP A 313 -24.78 -6.76 -12.07
N PRO A 314 -25.51 -7.10 -10.98
CA PRO A 314 -25.76 -8.48 -10.57
C PRO A 314 -26.43 -9.30 -11.69
N SER A 315 -27.24 -8.66 -12.53
CA SER A 315 -27.98 -9.29 -13.63
C SER A 315 -27.06 -9.85 -14.72
N VAL A 316 -25.86 -9.28 -14.87
CA VAL A 316 -24.89 -9.68 -15.90
C VAL A 316 -23.84 -10.63 -15.33
N ILE A 317 -23.39 -10.36 -14.11
CA ILE A 317 -22.30 -11.12 -13.47
C ILE A 317 -22.75 -12.49 -12.95
N VAL A 318 -24.00 -12.62 -12.49
CA VAL A 318 -24.51 -13.91 -12.00
C VAL A 318 -24.54 -14.96 -13.10
N PRO A 319 -25.17 -14.72 -14.27
CA PRO A 319 -25.14 -15.68 -15.38
C PRO A 319 -23.72 -15.99 -15.85
N CYS A 320 -22.83 -14.99 -15.82
CA CYS A 320 -21.42 -15.15 -16.15
C CYS A 320 -20.74 -16.16 -15.19
N LEU A 321 -20.94 -16.01 -13.88
CA LEU A 321 -20.36 -16.91 -12.88
C LEU A 321 -20.95 -18.33 -12.90
N GLU A 322 -22.24 -18.46 -13.20
CA GLU A 322 -22.91 -19.76 -13.32
C GLU A 322 -22.34 -20.60 -14.48
N GLN A 323 -21.90 -19.96 -15.57
CA GLN A 323 -21.29 -20.64 -16.72
C GLN A 323 -19.89 -21.21 -16.42
N THR A 324 -19.17 -20.65 -15.44
CA THR A 324 -17.76 -20.98 -15.19
C THR A 324 -17.49 -22.33 -14.55
N GLY A 325 -18.51 -23.03 -14.04
CA GLY A 325 -18.32 -24.27 -13.27
C GLY A 325 -17.47 -24.12 -11.99
N CYS A 326 -17.03 -22.89 -11.65
CA CYS A 326 -16.22 -22.57 -10.47
C CYS A 326 -17.01 -22.68 -9.16
N MET A 327 -18.32 -22.91 -9.25
CA MET A 327 -19.26 -22.96 -8.13
C MET A 327 -19.64 -24.38 -7.70
N LYS A 328 -18.86 -25.39 -8.09
CA LYS A 328 -19.05 -26.79 -7.63
C LYS A 328 -19.09 -26.83 -6.10
N GLY A 329 -20.28 -27.00 -5.54
CA GLY A 329 -20.55 -27.01 -4.10
C GLY A 329 -21.52 -25.93 -3.60
N LEU A 330 -21.85 -24.90 -4.41
CA LEU A 330 -22.77 -23.80 -4.06
C LEU A 330 -24.15 -23.89 -4.76
N ALA A 331 -24.60 -25.10 -5.09
CA ALA A 331 -25.87 -25.37 -5.77
C ALA A 331 -26.08 -24.60 -7.09
N ASP A 332 -24.99 -24.31 -7.82
CA ASP A 332 -24.97 -23.63 -9.12
C ASP A 332 -25.67 -22.25 -9.14
N ASN A 333 -25.85 -21.60 -7.99
CA ASN A 333 -26.50 -20.28 -7.90
C ASN A 333 -25.47 -19.15 -7.70
N GLY A 334 -25.34 -18.27 -8.69
CA GLY A 334 -24.34 -17.19 -8.66
C GLY A 334 -24.64 -16.10 -7.64
N TYR A 335 -25.91 -15.90 -7.28
CA TYR A 335 -26.28 -14.97 -6.21
C TYR A 335 -25.77 -15.43 -4.85
N LEU A 336 -25.82 -16.74 -4.56
CA LEU A 336 -25.29 -17.27 -3.30
C LEU A 336 -23.78 -17.12 -3.20
N TYR A 337 -23.07 -17.27 -4.32
CA TYR A 337 -21.63 -17.07 -4.36
C TYR A 337 -21.24 -15.61 -4.13
N LEU A 338 -21.94 -14.68 -4.78
CA LEU A 338 -21.71 -13.25 -4.58
C LEU A 338 -22.08 -12.82 -3.16
N ASN A 339 -23.21 -13.29 -2.61
CA ASN A 339 -23.63 -12.95 -1.25
C ASN A 339 -22.66 -13.49 -0.17
N ARG A 340 -21.91 -14.55 -0.48
CA ARG A 340 -20.85 -15.06 0.41
C ARG A 340 -19.51 -14.34 0.24
N SER A 341 -19.21 -13.86 -0.97
CA SER A 341 -17.95 -13.16 -1.29
C SER A 341 -18.01 -11.66 -0.96
N VAL A 342 -19.19 -11.06 -1.08
CA VAL A 342 -19.46 -9.65 -0.79
C VAL A 342 -19.99 -9.54 0.63
N SER A 343 -19.26 -8.82 1.48
CA SER A 343 -19.64 -8.61 2.88
C SER A 343 -20.77 -7.59 3.04
N LEU A 344 -20.82 -6.57 2.17
CA LEU A 344 -21.79 -5.49 2.24
C LEU A 344 -22.42 -5.25 0.86
N PRO A 345 -23.58 -5.87 0.54
CA PRO A 345 -24.29 -5.61 -0.69
C PRO A 345 -25.02 -4.26 -0.61
N PHE A 346 -24.69 -3.34 -1.50
CA PHE A 346 -25.30 -2.02 -1.62
C PHE A 346 -25.92 -1.84 -3.00
N SER A 347 -27.24 -1.88 -3.07
CA SER A 347 -27.99 -1.76 -4.32
C SER A 347 -28.64 -0.39 -4.44
N ILE A 348 -28.33 0.33 -5.52
CA ILE A 348 -28.94 1.61 -5.84
C ILE A 348 -30.15 1.37 -6.75
N PRO A 349 -31.33 1.90 -6.40
CA PRO A 349 -32.52 1.72 -7.23
C PRO A 349 -32.36 2.41 -8.59
N ALA A 350 -33.14 1.93 -9.56
CA ALA A 350 -33.26 2.59 -10.86
C ALA A 350 -33.77 4.02 -10.66
N LEU A 351 -33.26 4.96 -11.47
CA LEU A 351 -33.69 6.36 -11.41
C LEU A 351 -35.21 6.45 -11.56
N GLY A 352 -35.86 7.27 -10.72
CA GLY A 352 -37.26 7.65 -10.93
C GLY A 352 -37.44 8.47 -12.21
N TRP A 353 -38.66 8.50 -12.75
CA TRP A 353 -38.93 9.13 -14.06
C TRP A 353 -38.50 10.61 -14.12
N ARG A 354 -38.71 11.38 -13.04
CA ARG A 354 -38.30 12.80 -12.95
C ARG A 354 -36.79 12.97 -12.97
N SER A 355 -36.07 12.08 -12.30
CA SER A 355 -34.60 12.11 -12.24
C SER A 355 -34.00 11.65 -13.58
N ARG A 356 -34.63 10.68 -14.26
CA ARG A 356 -34.27 10.32 -15.65
C ARG A 356 -34.46 11.49 -16.61
N LEU A 357 -35.59 12.19 -16.51
CA LEU A 357 -35.89 13.32 -17.40
C LEU A 357 -34.88 14.45 -17.20
N ARG A 358 -34.53 14.77 -15.95
CA ARG A 358 -33.48 15.74 -15.63
C ARG A 358 -32.08 15.31 -16.12
N ALA A 359 -31.74 14.03 -15.99
CA ALA A 359 -30.47 13.50 -16.49
C ALA A 359 -30.40 13.56 -18.02
N LEU A 360 -31.52 13.29 -18.70
CA LEU A 360 -31.63 13.41 -20.15
C LEU A 360 -31.50 14.87 -20.60
N ASP A 361 -32.19 15.78 -19.93
CA ASP A 361 -32.14 17.21 -20.21
C ASP A 361 -30.71 17.76 -20.05
N ALA A 362 -30.02 17.38 -18.96
CA ALA A 362 -28.61 17.72 -18.76
C ALA A 362 -27.67 17.11 -19.82
N ALA A 363 -27.95 15.89 -20.28
CA ALA A 363 -27.16 15.26 -21.34
C ALA A 363 -27.37 15.96 -22.70
N LEU A 364 -28.59 16.41 -22.99
CA LEU A 364 -28.92 17.17 -24.19
C LEU A 364 -28.27 18.55 -24.17
N SER A 365 -28.36 19.28 -23.06
CA SER A 365 -27.72 20.60 -22.93
C SER A 365 -26.20 20.51 -23.09
N THR A 366 -25.57 19.47 -22.53
CA THR A 366 -24.12 19.25 -22.67
C THR A 366 -23.73 19.00 -24.13
N ARG A 367 -24.57 18.30 -24.90
CA ARG A 367 -24.34 18.06 -26.32
C ARG A 367 -24.51 19.33 -27.15
N GLU A 368 -25.52 20.14 -26.85
CA GLU A 368 -25.75 21.43 -27.51
C GLU A 368 -24.61 22.41 -27.23
N ASP A 369 -24.13 22.47 -25.98
CA ASP A 369 -22.96 23.28 -25.60
C ASP A 369 -21.67 22.85 -26.32
N LEU A 370 -21.46 21.53 -26.48
CA LEU A 370 -20.35 20.98 -27.26
C LEU A 370 -20.47 21.36 -28.74
N ALA A 371 -21.66 21.24 -29.33
CA ALA A 371 -21.91 21.64 -30.70
C ALA A 371 -21.68 23.14 -30.90
N TYR A 372 -22.14 23.97 -29.96
CA TYR A 372 -21.92 25.41 -29.99
C TYR A 372 -20.44 25.78 -29.91
N ARG A 373 -19.66 25.16 -29.01
CA ARG A 373 -18.20 25.39 -28.93
C ARG A 373 -17.47 24.98 -30.20
N VAL A 374 -17.85 23.86 -30.82
CA VAL A 374 -17.26 23.42 -32.09
C VAL A 374 -17.61 24.38 -33.23
N ILE A 375 -18.84 24.89 -33.27
CA ILE A 375 -19.25 25.89 -34.27
C ILE A 375 -18.48 27.20 -34.07
N ALA A 376 -18.38 27.69 -32.82
CA ALA A 376 -17.65 28.93 -32.51
C ALA A 376 -16.15 28.84 -32.87
N ALA A 377 -15.50 27.70 -32.60
CA ALA A 377 -14.10 27.47 -32.94
C ALA A 377 -13.82 27.35 -34.45
N ASN A 378 -14.84 27.12 -35.28
CA ASN A 378 -14.70 27.07 -36.74
C ASN A 378 -14.97 28.42 -37.43
N VAL A 379 -15.39 29.44 -36.67
CA VAL A 379 -15.67 30.80 -37.16
C VAL A 379 -14.48 31.74 -36.91
N GLU A 380 -13.58 31.39 -35.98
CA GLU A 380 -12.22 31.95 -35.87
C GLU A 380 -11.27 31.30 -36.87
#